data_AF-A0A9J6ZFM5-F1
#
_entry.id   AF-A0A9J6ZFM5-F1
#
_cell.length_a   1.000
_cell.length_b   1.000
_cell.length_c   1.000
_cell.angle_alpha   90.00
_cell.angle_beta   90.00
_cell.angle_gamma   90.00
#
_symmetry.space_group_name_H-M   'P 1'
#
loop_
_entity.id
_entity.type
_entity.pdbx_description
1 polymer ?
#
loop_
_entity_poly.entity_id
_entity_poly.type
_entity_poly.pdbx_seq_one_letter_code
_entity_poly.pdbx_strand_id
1 'polypeptide(L)'
;MEQQPLFIVSREDWSLHRKGYNDQARHQQRVREAIKNNLPDLVSDESIILSDGRRTVKVPIKSLDEAHFIYNYNKKQHVGQGDGDSQVGDVLGVDPQLSKKPGKGQDAGDQPGEDVFDTEISIDELEDMLFDEMELPNLEQKQKDQMQTTEIVFHDIRKKGIMSNIDKKRTLLENLRRNANEGKAGIGGISPDDLRYKTWTEIVKPQSNAVIFAILDVSGSMGAFEKFCSRSYFFWMSRFLRRKYEHVEIVYIAHHTEAKEVTEEEFFTRGESGGTICSSAYQRVLDIIEQRYPPALWNIYPFHFSDGDNLTSDNERCVRLIEKLMEVSNMFGYGEINQYNRNSTLMSAYKHISNKKFKFSIIKDKGEVYKALTHFFAKQPTT
;
A
#
# COMPACT_ATOMS: atom_id res chain seq x y z
N MET A 1 -22.55 -28.49 -57.50
CA MET A 1 -23.21 -28.77 -56.22
C MET A 1 -22.20 -28.50 -55.13
N GLU A 2 -22.17 -27.27 -54.62
CA GLU A 2 -21.29 -26.88 -53.50
C GLU A 2 -21.87 -27.42 -52.19
N GLN A 3 -21.08 -28.22 -51.48
CA GLN A 3 -21.41 -28.73 -50.16
C GLN A 3 -21.31 -27.59 -49.14
N GLN A 4 -22.46 -27.12 -48.63
CA GLN A 4 -22.49 -26.23 -47.48
C GLN A 4 -22.07 -26.99 -46.21
N PRO A 5 -21.24 -26.42 -45.34
CA PRO A 5 -20.85 -27.08 -44.09
C PRO A 5 -22.05 -27.20 -43.13
N LEU A 6 -22.23 -28.41 -42.59
CA LEU A 6 -23.34 -28.86 -41.73
C LEU A 6 -23.31 -28.34 -40.28
N PHE A 7 -22.53 -27.30 -39.97
CA PHE A 7 -22.38 -26.83 -38.60
C PHE A 7 -22.64 -25.33 -38.48
N ILE A 8 -23.60 -24.97 -37.62
CA ILE A 8 -23.82 -23.62 -37.14
C ILE A 8 -22.89 -23.43 -35.94
N VAL A 9 -21.82 -22.66 -36.09
CA VAL A 9 -21.02 -22.19 -34.96
C VAL A 9 -21.75 -20.98 -34.38
N SER A 10 -22.60 -21.18 -33.36
CA SER A 10 -23.10 -20.05 -32.58
C SER A 10 -21.98 -19.55 -31.67
N ARG A 11 -21.49 -18.34 -31.95
CA ARG A 11 -20.76 -17.56 -30.94
C ARG A 11 -21.81 -16.86 -30.08
N GLU A 12 -22.22 -17.52 -28.99
CA GLU A 12 -22.94 -16.81 -27.95
C GLU A 12 -21.99 -15.78 -27.34
N ASP A 13 -22.35 -14.50 -27.43
CA ASP A 13 -21.59 -13.45 -26.79
C ASP A 13 -21.92 -13.44 -25.29
N TRP A 14 -21.15 -14.20 -24.52
CA TRP A 14 -21.26 -14.28 -23.06
C TRP A 14 -20.92 -12.96 -22.35
N SER A 15 -20.55 -11.89 -23.09
CA SER A 15 -20.31 -10.56 -22.51
C SER A 15 -21.54 -10.00 -21.78
N LEU A 16 -22.75 -10.25 -22.29
CA LEU A 16 -24.02 -9.78 -21.73
C LEU A 16 -24.39 -10.47 -20.41
N HIS A 17 -23.95 -11.70 -20.18
CA HIS A 17 -24.27 -12.49 -18.98
C HIS A 17 -23.27 -12.26 -17.83
N ARG A 18 -22.21 -11.49 -18.04
CA ARG A 18 -21.21 -11.14 -17.00
C ARG A 18 -21.53 -9.85 -16.25
N LYS A 19 -22.73 -9.28 -16.42
CA LYS A 19 -23.10 -8.00 -15.81
C LYS A 19 -22.86 -7.97 -14.30
N GLY A 20 -23.27 -9.03 -13.58
CA GLY A 20 -23.01 -9.13 -12.13
C GLY A 20 -21.53 -9.13 -11.75
N TYR A 21 -20.69 -9.88 -12.49
CA TYR A 21 -19.23 -9.89 -12.27
C TYR A 21 -18.60 -8.53 -12.58
N ASN A 22 -19.02 -7.88 -13.68
CA ASN A 22 -18.52 -6.58 -14.09
C ASN A 22 -18.93 -5.48 -13.10
N ASP A 23 -20.16 -5.53 -12.58
CA ASP A 23 -20.66 -4.58 -11.59
C ASP A 23 -19.98 -4.80 -10.23
N GLN A 24 -19.74 -6.06 -9.83
CA GLN A 24 -18.93 -6.38 -8.64
C GLN A 24 -17.49 -5.87 -8.79
N ALA A 25 -16.86 -6.07 -9.94
CA ALA A 25 -15.52 -5.57 -10.21
C ALA A 25 -15.47 -4.02 -10.18
N ARG A 26 -16.48 -3.35 -10.73
CA ARG A 26 -16.60 -1.89 -10.68
C ARG A 26 -16.82 -1.39 -9.25
N HIS A 27 -17.64 -2.07 -8.47
CA HIS A 27 -17.84 -1.78 -7.05
C HIS A 27 -16.52 -1.91 -6.29
N GLN A 28 -15.81 -3.05 -6.43
CA GLN A 28 -14.50 -3.26 -5.83
C GLN A 28 -13.48 -2.19 -6.24
N GLN A 29 -13.49 -1.76 -7.51
CA GLN A 29 -12.63 -0.69 -7.98
C GLN A 29 -12.95 0.65 -7.31
N ARG A 30 -14.23 1.02 -7.19
CA ARG A 30 -14.66 2.24 -6.50
C ARG A 30 -14.33 2.21 -5.01
N VAL A 31 -14.52 1.06 -4.36
CA VAL A 31 -14.11 0.85 -2.96
C VAL A 31 -12.61 1.07 -2.84
N ARG A 32 -11.80 0.47 -3.73
CA ARG A 32 -10.34 0.67 -3.71
C ARG A 32 -9.94 2.13 -3.93
N GLU A 33 -10.59 2.83 -4.86
CA GLU A 33 -10.33 4.24 -5.12
C GLU A 33 -10.72 5.12 -3.92
N ALA A 34 -11.86 4.84 -3.27
CA ALA A 34 -12.29 5.56 -2.06
C ALA A 34 -11.32 5.33 -0.89
N ILE A 35 -10.88 4.08 -0.68
CA ILE A 35 -9.84 3.76 0.30
C ILE A 35 -8.58 4.53 -0.03
N LYS A 36 -8.09 4.47 -1.28
CA LYS A 36 -6.85 5.15 -1.72
C LYS A 36 -6.88 6.65 -1.44
N ASN A 37 -8.03 7.29 -1.64
CA ASN A 37 -8.21 8.71 -1.34
C ASN A 37 -8.20 9.00 0.16
N ASN A 38 -8.69 8.07 0.99
CA ASN A 38 -8.76 8.19 2.45
C ASN A 38 -7.57 7.55 3.18
N LEU A 39 -6.65 6.89 2.49
CA LEU A 39 -5.45 6.25 3.08
C LEU A 39 -4.64 7.19 3.99
N PRO A 40 -4.39 8.47 3.63
CA PRO A 40 -3.65 9.37 4.51
C PRO A 40 -4.30 9.54 5.89
N ASP A 41 -5.62 9.61 5.92
CA ASP A 41 -6.38 9.81 7.16
C ASP A 41 -6.40 8.51 7.98
N LEU A 42 -6.60 7.36 7.32
CA LEU A 42 -6.63 6.05 7.97
C LEU A 42 -5.27 5.65 8.57
N VAL A 43 -4.17 5.88 7.85
CA VAL A 43 -2.80 5.63 8.33
C VAL A 43 -2.48 6.48 9.57
N SER A 44 -3.15 7.63 9.68
CA SER A 44 -2.96 8.61 10.74
C SER A 44 -3.84 8.40 11.97
N ASP A 45 -4.71 7.37 11.96
CA ASP A 45 -5.60 7.08 13.07
C ASP A 45 -4.87 6.37 14.23
N GLU A 46 -4.88 7.00 15.41
CA GLU A 46 -4.17 6.50 16.59
C GLU A 46 -4.71 5.15 17.08
N SER A 47 -5.99 4.89 16.78
CA SER A 47 -6.67 3.64 17.15
C SER A 47 -6.11 2.41 16.46
N ILE A 48 -5.46 2.57 15.30
CA ILE A 48 -4.85 1.47 14.55
C ILE A 48 -3.51 1.08 15.19
N ILE A 49 -2.69 2.06 15.57
CA ILE A 49 -1.35 1.87 16.12
C ILE A 49 -1.39 1.22 17.51
N LEU A 50 -2.41 1.52 18.30
CA LEU A 50 -2.62 0.96 19.64
C LEU A 50 -3.37 -0.38 19.64
N SER A 51 -3.71 -0.95 18.48
CA SER A 51 -4.53 -2.16 18.37
C SER A 51 -3.77 -3.39 17.88
N ASP A 52 -4.10 -4.56 18.42
CA ASP A 52 -3.48 -5.87 18.11
C ASP A 52 -3.87 -6.44 16.72
N GLY A 53 -3.96 -5.60 15.69
CA GLY A 53 -4.08 -6.02 14.28
C GLY A 53 -5.41 -6.67 13.86
N ARG A 54 -6.33 -6.99 14.79
CA ARG A 54 -7.60 -7.69 14.50
C ARG A 54 -8.81 -6.78 14.27
N ARG A 55 -8.62 -5.47 14.18
CA ARG A 55 -9.73 -4.51 14.08
C ARG A 55 -10.16 -4.31 12.64
N THR A 56 -11.46 -4.15 12.41
CA THR A 56 -12.02 -3.67 11.14
C THR A 56 -12.09 -2.14 11.16
N VAL A 57 -11.70 -1.52 10.05
CA VAL A 57 -11.76 -0.07 9.84
C VAL A 57 -12.99 0.23 8.99
N LYS A 58 -13.80 1.19 9.42
CA LYS A 58 -14.98 1.64 8.66
C LYS A 58 -14.55 2.75 7.71
N VAL A 59 -14.63 2.49 6.41
CA VAL A 59 -14.36 3.50 5.40
C VAL A 59 -15.69 4.01 4.84
N PRO A 60 -15.96 5.33 4.95
CA PRO A 60 -17.16 5.92 4.39
C PRO A 60 -17.07 5.89 2.86
N ILE A 61 -18.02 5.24 2.20
CA ILE A 61 -18.14 5.23 0.75
C ILE A 61 -19.39 5.98 0.35
N LYS A 62 -19.22 6.91 -0.59
CA LYS A 62 -20.35 7.55 -1.26
C LYS A 62 -21.00 6.51 -2.18
N SER A 63 -22.12 5.96 -1.75
CA SER A 63 -23.00 5.23 -2.65
C SER A 63 -23.91 6.22 -3.36
N LEU A 64 -24.23 5.91 -4.62
CA LEU A 64 -25.35 6.56 -5.29
C LEU A 64 -26.54 5.64 -5.08
N ASP A 65 -27.59 6.14 -4.44
CA ASP A 65 -28.83 5.39 -4.36
C ASP A 65 -29.41 5.19 -5.75
N GLU A 66 -29.93 3.99 -5.99
CA GLU A 66 -30.74 3.76 -7.17
C GLU A 66 -31.98 4.65 -7.08
N ALA A 67 -32.29 5.33 -8.19
CA ALA A 67 -33.49 6.15 -8.27
C ALA A 67 -34.71 5.25 -8.06
N HIS A 68 -35.38 5.41 -6.93
CA HIS A 68 -36.61 4.71 -6.62
C HIS A 68 -37.78 5.70 -6.65
N PHE A 69 -38.94 5.21 -7.05
CA PHE A 69 -40.15 6.02 -7.02
C PHE A 69 -40.56 6.23 -5.55
N ILE A 70 -40.44 7.46 -5.08
CA ILE A 70 -40.97 7.86 -3.77
C ILE A 70 -42.43 8.25 -3.97
N TYR A 71 -43.35 7.58 -3.27
CA TYR A 71 -44.74 8.00 -3.23
C TYR A 71 -44.84 9.33 -2.49
N ASN A 72 -45.33 10.37 -3.17
CA ASN A 72 -45.55 11.66 -2.57
C ASN A 72 -46.79 11.61 -1.66
N TYR A 73 -46.59 11.66 -0.35
CA TYR A 73 -47.68 11.71 0.64
C TYR A 73 -48.32 13.11 0.74
N ASN A 74 -47.69 14.14 0.16
CA ASN A 74 -48.29 15.46 0.03
C ASN A 74 -49.20 15.47 -1.19
N LYS A 75 -50.50 15.74 -0.99
CA LYS A 75 -51.53 15.92 -2.04
C LYS A 75 -51.32 17.16 -2.92
N LYS A 76 -50.07 17.55 -3.22
CA LYS A 76 -49.76 18.60 -4.19
C LYS A 76 -49.44 17.94 -5.53
N GLN A 77 -50.23 18.28 -6.55
CA GLN A 77 -49.96 17.93 -7.94
C GLN A 77 -48.59 18.47 -8.34
N HIS A 78 -47.66 17.59 -8.70
CA HIS A 78 -46.44 17.93 -9.43
C HIS A 78 -46.28 16.97 -10.62
N VAL A 79 -45.48 17.43 -11.58
CA VAL A 79 -45.21 16.84 -12.90
C VAL A 79 -45.22 15.31 -12.91
N GLY A 80 -46.22 14.72 -13.57
CA GLY A 80 -46.34 13.26 -13.75
C GLY A 80 -47.74 12.67 -13.57
N GLN A 81 -48.70 13.43 -13.05
CA GLN A 81 -50.12 13.06 -13.06
C GLN A 81 -50.85 13.87 -14.14
N GLY A 82 -51.17 13.21 -15.26
CA GLY A 82 -52.06 13.77 -16.27
C GLY A 82 -53.49 13.28 -16.05
N ASP A 83 -54.48 14.13 -16.33
CA ASP A 83 -55.91 13.80 -16.22
C ASP A 83 -56.42 12.84 -17.32
N GLY A 84 -55.52 12.26 -18.12
CA GLY A 84 -55.82 11.25 -19.14
C GLY A 84 -55.98 11.75 -20.57
N ASP A 85 -55.96 13.08 -20.80
CA ASP A 85 -56.20 13.70 -22.12
C ASP A 85 -54.93 14.19 -22.85
N SER A 86 -53.73 13.81 -22.41
CA SER A 86 -52.46 14.33 -23.01
C SER A 86 -52.12 13.67 -24.35
N GLN A 87 -51.69 14.46 -25.34
CA GLN A 87 -51.25 13.97 -26.65
C GLN A 87 -49.73 14.01 -26.82
N VAL A 88 -49.21 13.21 -27.76
CA VAL A 88 -47.78 13.13 -28.07
C VAL A 88 -47.29 14.49 -28.60
N GLY A 89 -46.52 15.21 -27.79
CA GLY A 89 -45.99 16.55 -28.10
C GLY A 89 -46.21 17.59 -27.00
N ASP A 90 -47.04 17.29 -26.00
CA ASP A 90 -47.29 18.21 -24.89
C ASP A 90 -46.09 18.32 -23.93
N VAL A 91 -45.66 19.56 -23.67
CA VAL A 91 -44.57 19.85 -22.72
C VAL A 91 -45.15 19.91 -21.30
N LEU A 92 -44.91 18.85 -20.53
CA LEU A 92 -45.51 18.64 -19.19
C LEU A 92 -44.86 19.43 -18.05
N GLY A 93 -44.05 20.45 -18.34
CA GLY A 93 -43.47 21.35 -17.35
C GLY A 93 -42.09 21.87 -17.77
N VAL A 94 -41.85 23.16 -17.57
CA VAL A 94 -40.53 23.79 -17.69
C VAL A 94 -40.04 24.10 -16.27
N ASP A 95 -38.84 23.64 -15.96
CA ASP A 95 -38.21 23.80 -14.64
C ASP A 95 -38.07 25.31 -14.29
N PRO A 96 -38.69 25.81 -13.21
CA PRO A 96 -38.56 27.20 -12.82
C PRO A 96 -37.17 27.44 -12.19
N GLN A 97 -36.26 27.93 -13.05
CA GLN A 97 -35.07 28.71 -12.73
C GLN A 97 -34.01 28.06 -11.81
N LEU A 98 -32.89 27.69 -12.45
CA LEU A 98 -31.54 27.78 -11.89
C LEU A 98 -31.36 29.09 -11.11
N SER A 99 -31.44 29.01 -9.78
CA SER A 99 -31.17 30.14 -8.89
C SER A 99 -30.27 29.70 -7.74
N LYS A 100 -29.01 30.15 -7.85
CA LYS A 100 -28.02 30.41 -6.80
C LYS A 100 -27.10 29.26 -6.35
N LYS A 101 -25.83 29.50 -6.65
CA LYS A 101 -24.61 28.97 -6.02
C LYS A 101 -24.77 28.77 -4.50
N PRO A 102 -24.19 27.72 -3.89
CA PRO A 102 -24.12 27.60 -2.44
C PRO A 102 -23.22 28.71 -1.88
N GLY A 103 -23.81 29.59 -1.09
CA GLY A 103 -23.11 30.55 -0.26
C GLY A 103 -22.67 29.89 1.05
N LYS A 104 -21.46 30.25 1.51
CA LYS A 104 -20.98 30.01 2.88
C LYS A 104 -21.98 30.61 3.88
N GLY A 105 -22.70 29.75 4.61
CA GLY A 105 -23.57 30.11 5.71
C GLY A 105 -23.63 28.96 6.73
N GLN A 106 -23.43 29.28 8.00
CA GLN A 106 -23.43 28.36 9.15
C GLN A 106 -24.86 28.08 9.64
N ASP A 107 -25.78 27.76 8.73
CA ASP A 107 -27.14 27.31 9.08
C ASP A 107 -27.30 25.86 8.64
N ALA A 108 -27.76 25.00 9.54
CA ALA A 108 -28.00 23.59 9.27
C ALA A 108 -29.04 23.47 8.14
N GLY A 109 -28.61 23.02 6.97
CA GLY A 109 -29.47 22.83 5.82
C GLY A 109 -30.50 21.74 6.09
N ASP A 110 -31.76 22.01 5.74
CA ASP A 110 -32.90 21.08 5.82
C ASP A 110 -32.87 20.02 4.70
N GLN A 111 -31.72 19.86 4.03
CA GLN A 111 -31.50 18.82 3.04
C GLN A 111 -31.07 17.55 3.77
N PRO A 112 -31.71 16.40 3.51
CA PRO A 112 -31.22 15.13 4.03
C PRO A 112 -29.76 14.96 3.62
N GLY A 113 -28.89 14.67 4.59
CA GLY A 113 -27.48 14.40 4.33
C GLY A 113 -27.34 13.23 3.37
N GLU A 114 -26.27 13.20 2.58
CA GLU A 114 -25.96 12.04 1.75
C GLU A 114 -25.77 10.82 2.67
N ASP A 115 -26.50 9.72 2.40
CA ASP A 115 -26.33 8.47 3.12
C ASP A 115 -24.94 7.90 2.81
N VAL A 116 -24.06 7.98 3.80
CA VAL A 116 -22.71 7.44 3.74
C VAL A 116 -22.77 5.98 4.16
N PHE A 117 -22.43 5.07 3.24
CA PHE A 117 -22.36 3.65 3.55
C PHE A 117 -20.97 3.32 4.07
N ASP A 118 -20.90 2.85 5.31
CA ASP A 118 -19.65 2.39 5.92
C ASP A 118 -19.34 0.97 5.45
N THR A 119 -18.20 0.80 4.77
CA THR A 119 -17.69 -0.54 4.44
C THR A 119 -16.64 -0.94 5.48
N GLU A 120 -16.80 -2.12 6.06
CA GLU A 120 -15.83 -2.67 7.01
C GLU A 120 -14.70 -3.37 6.25
N ILE A 121 -13.48 -2.87 6.42
CA ILE A 121 -12.27 -3.42 5.77
C ILE A 121 -11.31 -3.90 6.85
N SER A 122 -10.66 -5.04 6.60
CA SER A 122 -9.63 -5.56 7.50
C SER A 122 -8.35 -4.74 7.40
N ILE A 123 -7.60 -4.59 8.50
CA ILE A 123 -6.28 -3.94 8.47
C ILE A 123 -5.35 -4.64 7.47
N ASP A 124 -5.46 -5.97 7.36
CA ASP A 124 -4.62 -6.73 6.43
C ASP A 124 -4.87 -6.37 4.96
N GLU A 125 -6.11 -6.10 4.57
CA GLU A 125 -6.45 -5.66 3.21
C GLU A 125 -6.01 -4.21 2.95
N LEU A 126 -6.16 -3.34 3.96
CA LEU A 126 -5.64 -1.98 3.90
C LEU A 126 -4.12 -1.96 3.73
N GLU A 127 -3.41 -2.83 4.43
CA GLU A 127 -1.98 -3.03 4.30
C GLU A 127 -1.55 -3.52 2.92
N ASP A 128 -2.22 -4.52 2.34
CA ASP A 128 -1.90 -4.96 0.96
C ASP A 128 -2.00 -3.80 -0.03
N MET A 129 -3.09 -3.04 0.06
CA MET A 129 -3.29 -1.88 -0.80
C MET A 129 -2.24 -0.79 -0.57
N LEU A 130 -1.83 -0.57 0.68
CA LEU A 130 -0.82 0.42 1.06
C LEU A 130 0.58 0.03 0.55
N PHE A 131 0.94 -1.25 0.73
CA PHE A 131 2.29 -1.76 0.48
C PHE A 131 2.53 -2.15 -0.97
N ASP A 132 1.47 -2.34 -1.76
CA ASP A 132 1.56 -2.60 -3.20
C ASP A 132 2.32 -1.49 -3.95
N GLU A 133 2.28 -0.26 -3.46
CA GLU A 133 2.96 0.91 -4.05
C GLU A 133 4.37 1.16 -3.48
N MET A 134 4.81 0.41 -2.45
CA MET A 134 6.04 0.68 -1.70
C MET A 134 7.11 -0.39 -1.86
N GLU A 135 8.38 -0.03 -2.08
CA GLU A 135 9.55 -0.92 -2.14
C GLU A 135 10.78 -0.29 -1.47
N LEU A 136 11.70 -1.13 -0.99
CA LEU A 136 13.01 -0.68 -0.53
C LEU A 136 13.79 -0.06 -1.70
N PRO A 137 14.15 1.24 -1.62
CA PRO A 137 14.87 1.90 -2.69
C PRO A 137 16.31 1.39 -2.76
N ASN A 138 16.89 1.37 -3.97
CA ASN A 138 18.29 0.99 -4.20
C ASN A 138 18.66 -0.36 -3.55
N LEU A 139 17.73 -1.33 -3.57
CA LEU A 139 18.00 -2.66 -3.06
C LEU A 139 18.99 -3.39 -3.97
N GLU A 140 20.20 -3.61 -3.47
CA GLU A 140 21.25 -4.28 -4.23
C GLU A 140 21.21 -5.79 -3.98
N GLN A 141 21.51 -6.56 -5.04
CA GLN A 141 21.79 -8.00 -4.91
C GLN A 141 23.19 -8.17 -4.30
N LYS A 142 23.24 -8.36 -2.98
CA LYS A 142 24.49 -8.66 -2.26
C LYS A 142 24.90 -10.13 -2.49
N GLN A 143 26.15 -10.48 -2.15
CA GLN A 143 26.75 -11.77 -2.53
C GLN A 143 25.87 -12.98 -2.16
N LYS A 144 25.73 -13.88 -3.14
CA LYS A 144 24.71 -14.93 -3.28
C LYS A 144 24.86 -16.14 -2.35
N ASP A 145 25.88 -16.16 -1.49
CA ASP A 145 26.44 -17.43 -1.01
C ASP A 145 25.81 -17.99 0.27
N GLN A 146 24.76 -17.38 0.85
CA GLN A 146 24.22 -17.90 2.12
C GLN A 146 22.73 -18.19 2.19
N MET A 147 21.85 -17.68 1.32
CA MET A 147 20.41 -17.85 1.54
C MET A 147 19.64 -18.04 0.23
N GLN A 148 19.19 -19.27 0.02
CA GLN A 148 18.33 -19.66 -1.09
C GLN A 148 16.91 -19.85 -0.54
N THR A 149 15.99 -18.92 -0.82
CA THR A 149 14.57 -19.18 -0.63
C THR A 149 14.09 -20.02 -1.80
N THR A 150 13.43 -21.14 -1.49
CA THR A 150 12.85 -22.03 -2.49
C THR A 150 11.43 -21.58 -2.79
N GLU A 151 11.21 -20.91 -3.92
CA GLU A 151 9.85 -20.59 -4.38
C GLU A 151 9.35 -21.69 -5.32
N ILE A 152 8.16 -22.21 -5.01
CA ILE A 152 7.51 -23.28 -5.77
C ILE A 152 6.63 -22.63 -6.84
N VAL A 153 7.05 -22.69 -8.11
CA VAL A 153 6.25 -22.15 -9.21
C VAL A 153 5.74 -23.25 -10.13
N PHE A 154 4.43 -23.26 -10.39
CA PHE A 154 3.75 -24.26 -11.23
C PHE A 154 3.80 -23.88 -12.71
N HIS A 155 4.99 -23.84 -13.32
CA HIS A 155 5.14 -23.53 -14.75
C HIS A 155 5.35 -24.75 -15.66
N ASP A 156 5.82 -25.87 -15.12
CA ASP A 156 6.20 -27.01 -15.95
C ASP A 156 5.03 -27.96 -16.20
N ILE A 157 4.98 -28.52 -17.40
CA ILE A 157 3.91 -29.41 -17.85
C ILE A 157 4.52 -30.70 -18.34
N ARG A 158 4.24 -31.77 -17.61
CA ARG A 158 4.79 -33.10 -17.87
C ARG A 158 3.70 -34.06 -18.31
N LYS A 159 4.10 -35.09 -19.07
CA LYS A 159 3.19 -36.18 -19.48
C LYS A 159 2.85 -37.14 -18.33
N LYS A 160 3.65 -37.13 -17.26
CA LYS A 160 3.49 -37.98 -16.08
C LYS A 160 3.59 -37.13 -14.82
N GLY A 161 2.75 -37.40 -13.84
CA GLY A 161 2.68 -36.66 -12.59
C GLY A 161 1.60 -37.21 -11.66
N ILE A 162 1.41 -36.54 -10.52
CA ILE A 162 0.41 -36.90 -9.52
C ILE A 162 -0.99 -36.55 -10.06
N MET A 163 -1.98 -37.44 -9.91
CA MET A 163 -3.33 -37.24 -10.46
C MET A 163 -4.03 -35.97 -9.98
N SER A 164 -3.72 -35.50 -8.78
CA SER A 164 -4.25 -34.24 -8.24
C SER A 164 -3.86 -33.01 -9.06
N ASN A 165 -2.72 -33.05 -9.76
CA ASN A 165 -2.17 -31.90 -10.50
C ASN A 165 -2.47 -31.96 -12.02
N ILE A 166 -3.45 -32.74 -12.44
CA ILE A 166 -3.80 -32.87 -13.86
C ILE A 166 -4.34 -31.54 -14.42
N ASP A 167 -3.75 -31.07 -15.51
CA ASP A 167 -4.30 -29.95 -16.28
C ASP A 167 -5.40 -30.50 -17.20
N LYS A 168 -6.64 -30.45 -16.72
CA LYS A 168 -7.82 -30.96 -17.44
C LYS A 168 -7.95 -30.31 -18.82
N LYS A 169 -7.73 -29.00 -18.93
CA LYS A 169 -7.90 -28.25 -20.18
C LYS A 169 -6.87 -28.70 -21.22
N ARG A 170 -5.60 -28.75 -20.85
CA ARG A 170 -4.52 -29.19 -21.77
C ARG A 170 -4.61 -30.67 -22.11
N THR A 171 -5.01 -31.50 -21.15
CA THR A 171 -5.24 -32.95 -21.38
C THR A 171 -6.34 -33.16 -22.43
N LEU A 172 -7.46 -32.44 -22.32
CA LEU A 172 -8.55 -32.51 -23.30
C LEU A 172 -8.13 -31.99 -24.68
N LEU A 173 -7.31 -30.93 -24.73
CA LEU A 173 -6.75 -30.40 -25.98
C LEU A 173 -5.84 -31.40 -26.69
N GLU A 174 -4.98 -32.11 -25.95
CA GLU A 174 -4.10 -33.14 -26.52
C GLU A 174 -4.89 -34.35 -26.99
N ASN A 175 -5.91 -34.78 -26.23
CA ASN A 175 -6.84 -35.83 -26.66
C ASN A 175 -7.56 -35.44 -27.96
N LEU A 176 -8.09 -34.22 -28.03
CA LEU A 176 -8.74 -33.71 -29.22
C LEU A 176 -7.77 -33.67 -30.41
N ARG A 177 -6.53 -33.24 -30.17
CA ARG A 177 -5.48 -33.16 -31.21
C ARG A 177 -5.11 -34.55 -31.75
N ARG A 178 -4.98 -35.55 -30.87
CA ARG A 178 -4.72 -36.94 -31.27
C ARG A 178 -5.90 -37.50 -32.07
N ASN A 179 -7.12 -37.35 -31.57
CA ASN A 179 -8.32 -37.86 -32.24
C ASN A 179 -8.57 -37.15 -33.58
N ALA A 180 -8.26 -35.84 -33.68
CA ALA A 180 -8.32 -35.10 -34.93
C ALA A 180 -7.31 -35.60 -35.97
N ASN A 181 -6.09 -35.94 -35.57
CA ASN A 181 -5.10 -36.58 -36.45
C ASN A 181 -5.55 -37.97 -36.94
N GLU A 182 -6.32 -38.69 -36.12
CA GLU A 182 -6.92 -39.98 -36.47
C GLU A 182 -8.24 -39.84 -37.27
N GLY A 183 -8.65 -38.62 -37.61
CA GLY A 183 -9.86 -38.34 -38.42
C GLY A 183 -11.18 -38.35 -37.64
N LYS A 184 -11.14 -38.48 -36.31
CA LYS A 184 -12.32 -38.45 -35.42
C LYS A 184 -12.24 -37.23 -34.52
N ALA A 185 -12.51 -36.03 -35.06
CA ALA A 185 -12.47 -34.80 -34.29
C ALA A 185 -13.53 -34.80 -33.16
N GLY A 186 -13.13 -35.20 -31.95
CA GLY A 186 -14.00 -35.29 -30.79
C GLY A 186 -13.20 -35.65 -29.53
N ILE A 187 -13.77 -35.34 -28.37
CA ILE A 187 -13.19 -35.72 -27.07
C ILE A 187 -13.66 -37.14 -26.75
N GLY A 188 -12.73 -38.08 -26.59
CA GLY A 188 -13.06 -39.47 -26.35
C GLY A 188 -11.83 -40.35 -26.18
N GLY A 189 -11.94 -41.37 -25.32
CA GLY A 189 -10.88 -42.35 -25.08
C GLY A 189 -9.56 -41.71 -24.66
N ILE A 190 -9.52 -41.07 -23.48
CA ILE A 190 -8.30 -40.45 -22.95
C ILE A 190 -7.22 -41.51 -22.78
N SER A 191 -6.15 -41.39 -23.55
CA SER A 191 -4.96 -42.23 -23.44
C SER A 191 -4.01 -41.67 -22.38
N PRO A 192 -3.19 -42.50 -21.72
CA PRO A 192 -2.11 -42.01 -20.84
C PRO A 192 -1.20 -40.95 -21.49
N ASP A 193 -1.03 -40.99 -22.82
CA ASP A 193 -0.23 -40.00 -23.56
C ASP A 193 -0.87 -38.63 -23.70
N ASP A 194 -2.20 -38.55 -23.53
CA ASP A 194 -2.96 -37.29 -23.57
C ASP A 194 -2.82 -36.52 -22.25
N LEU A 195 -2.44 -37.21 -21.15
CA LEU A 195 -2.39 -36.64 -19.82
C LEU A 195 -1.30 -35.56 -19.73
N ARG A 196 -1.66 -34.40 -19.15
CA ARG A 196 -0.75 -33.29 -18.87
C ARG A 196 -0.88 -32.91 -17.41
N TYR A 197 0.24 -32.86 -16.71
CA TYR A 197 0.31 -32.56 -15.28
C TYR A 197 1.08 -31.29 -15.04
N LYS A 198 0.53 -30.41 -14.20
CA LYS A 198 1.25 -29.25 -13.69
C LYS A 198 2.28 -29.74 -12.66
N THR A 199 3.54 -29.54 -12.97
CA THR A 199 4.65 -29.83 -12.06
C THR A 199 5.17 -28.51 -11.52
N TRP A 200 5.52 -28.50 -10.25
CA TRP A 200 6.23 -27.36 -9.68
C TRP A 200 7.72 -27.48 -10.00
N THR A 201 8.35 -26.36 -10.29
CA THR A 201 9.81 -26.26 -10.31
C THR A 201 10.21 -25.33 -9.19
N GLU A 202 11.21 -25.75 -8.43
CA GLU A 202 11.85 -24.92 -7.43
C GLU A 202 12.74 -23.91 -8.15
N ILE A 203 12.39 -22.64 -8.08
CA ILE A 203 13.23 -21.56 -8.58
C ILE A 203 13.89 -20.94 -7.36
N VAL A 204 15.21 -21.05 -7.28
CA VAL A 204 16.01 -20.33 -6.29
C VAL A 204 16.01 -18.85 -6.69
N LYS A 205 15.24 -18.03 -5.99
CA LYS A 205 15.37 -16.58 -6.12
C LYS A 205 16.41 -16.09 -5.11
N PRO A 206 17.47 -15.37 -5.55
CA PRO A 206 18.38 -14.73 -4.63
C PRO A 206 17.61 -13.64 -3.89
N GLN A 207 17.52 -13.75 -2.56
CA GLN A 207 17.02 -12.66 -1.72
C GLN A 207 18.19 -11.88 -1.13
N SER A 208 18.01 -10.57 -1.04
CA SER A 208 18.99 -9.68 -0.44
C SER A 208 18.62 -9.40 1.01
N ASN A 209 19.58 -9.55 1.92
CA ASN A 209 19.40 -9.15 3.31
C ASN A 209 19.30 -7.63 3.39
N ALA A 210 18.41 -7.13 4.23
CA ALA A 210 18.33 -5.72 4.56
C ALA A 210 18.17 -5.52 6.06
N VAL A 211 18.87 -4.51 6.58
CA VAL A 211 18.75 -4.05 7.96
C VAL A 211 18.27 -2.60 7.96
N ILE A 212 17.25 -2.35 8.77
CA ILE A 212 16.66 -1.03 8.96
C ILE A 212 17.01 -0.55 10.36
N PHE A 213 17.63 0.62 10.44
CA PHE A 213 17.88 1.30 11.71
C PHE A 213 16.77 2.33 11.93
N ALA A 214 15.87 2.04 12.86
CA ALA A 214 14.81 2.95 13.28
C ALA A 214 15.34 3.83 14.42
N ILE A 215 15.64 5.09 14.14
CA ILE A 215 16.22 6.03 15.09
C ILE A 215 15.16 7.05 15.50
N LEU A 216 14.82 7.05 16.79
CA LEU A 216 13.83 7.94 17.38
C LEU A 216 14.48 8.85 18.41
N ASP A 217 14.20 10.14 18.27
CA ASP A 217 14.48 11.13 19.29
C ASP A 217 13.44 11.02 20.42
N VAL A 218 13.90 10.95 21.68
CA VAL A 218 13.05 10.89 22.88
C VAL A 218 13.33 12.06 23.83
N SER A 219 13.93 13.13 23.30
CA SER A 219 14.20 14.38 23.99
C SER A 219 12.92 15.07 24.47
N GLY A 220 13.10 16.06 25.36
CA GLY A 220 11.99 16.83 25.91
C GLY A 220 11.31 17.78 24.91
N SER A 221 11.90 18.04 23.74
CA SER A 221 11.30 18.91 22.73
C SER A 221 10.24 18.19 21.88
N MET A 222 10.30 16.84 21.84
CA MET A 222 9.31 16.00 21.19
C MET A 222 8.04 15.84 22.03
N GLY A 223 7.00 16.60 21.67
CA GLY A 223 5.68 16.51 22.29
C GLY A 223 4.88 15.28 21.88
N ALA A 224 3.62 15.23 22.32
CA ALA A 224 2.71 14.13 22.03
C ALA A 224 2.43 13.97 20.53
N PHE A 225 2.32 15.09 19.80
CA PHE A 225 2.07 15.08 18.36
C PHE A 225 3.26 14.54 17.57
N GLU A 226 4.46 15.03 17.88
CA GLU A 226 5.70 14.62 17.23
C GLU A 226 5.95 13.12 17.44
N LYS A 227 5.79 12.65 18.68
CA LYS A 227 5.89 11.22 18.98
C LYS A 227 4.84 10.39 18.27
N PHE A 228 3.61 10.89 18.22
CA PHE A 228 2.55 10.22 17.48
C PHE A 228 2.98 10.00 16.03
N CYS A 229 3.33 11.07 15.31
CA CYS A 229 3.76 10.99 13.91
C CYS A 229 4.97 10.06 13.70
N SER A 230 6.00 10.13 14.55
CA SER A 230 7.16 9.22 14.45
C SER A 230 6.79 7.77 14.71
N ARG A 231 6.00 7.50 15.76
CA ARG A 231 5.59 6.13 16.11
C ARG A 231 4.68 5.54 15.04
N SER A 232 3.74 6.32 14.51
CA SER A 232 2.90 5.94 13.37
C SER A 232 3.76 5.53 12.18
N TYR A 233 4.76 6.35 11.82
CA TYR A 233 5.67 6.04 10.72
C TYR A 233 6.39 4.70 10.95
N PHE A 234 7.04 4.53 12.11
CA PHE A 234 7.82 3.33 12.40
C PHE A 234 6.95 2.07 12.54
N PHE A 235 5.73 2.20 13.03
CA PHE A 235 4.74 1.12 13.08
C PHE A 235 4.35 0.63 11.68
N TRP A 236 3.97 1.55 10.78
CA TRP A 236 3.62 1.19 9.41
C TRP A 236 4.83 0.67 8.63
N MET A 237 6.00 1.25 8.85
CA MET A 237 7.25 0.79 8.27
C MET A 237 7.60 -0.64 8.72
N SER A 238 7.48 -0.96 10.01
CA SER A 238 7.81 -2.31 10.50
C SER A 238 6.85 -3.36 9.94
N ARG A 239 5.55 -3.06 9.84
CA ARG A 239 4.56 -3.95 9.23
C ARG A 239 4.80 -4.12 7.73
N PHE A 240 5.06 -3.03 7.02
CA PHE A 240 5.44 -3.05 5.60
C PHE A 240 6.59 -4.00 5.33
N LEU A 241 7.67 -3.85 6.08
CA LEU A 241 8.90 -4.60 5.87
C LEU A 241 8.73 -6.08 6.18
N ARG A 242 8.10 -6.41 7.32
CA ARG A 242 7.83 -7.81 7.73
C ARG A 242 6.88 -8.54 6.79
N ARG A 243 5.96 -7.81 6.13
CA ARG A 243 5.00 -8.40 5.19
C ARG A 243 5.59 -8.60 3.80
N LYS A 244 6.42 -7.65 3.32
CA LYS A 244 6.95 -7.68 1.96
C LYS A 244 8.28 -8.43 1.81
N TYR A 245 9.07 -8.53 2.87
CA TYR A 245 10.40 -9.11 2.83
C TYR A 245 10.59 -10.16 3.94
N GLU A 246 11.06 -11.36 3.57
CA GLU A 246 11.24 -12.47 4.52
C GLU A 246 12.48 -12.29 5.40
N HIS A 247 13.56 -11.71 4.85
CA HIS A 247 14.86 -11.56 5.51
C HIS A 247 15.20 -10.09 5.79
N VAL A 248 14.39 -9.47 6.66
CA VAL A 248 14.62 -8.10 7.12
C VAL A 248 14.74 -8.04 8.63
N GLU A 249 15.81 -7.40 9.10
CA GLU A 249 16.02 -7.08 10.51
C GLU A 249 15.78 -5.59 10.78
N ILE A 250 15.13 -5.29 11.90
CA ILE A 250 14.87 -3.92 12.35
C ILE A 250 15.57 -3.72 13.68
N VAL A 251 16.46 -2.73 13.74
CA VAL A 251 17.18 -2.32 14.95
C VAL A 251 16.62 -1.00 15.42
N TYR A 252 16.05 -0.98 16.62
CA TYR A 252 15.46 0.22 17.22
C TYR A 252 16.49 0.94 18.08
N ILE A 253 16.66 2.24 17.84
CA ILE A 253 17.60 3.10 18.55
C ILE A 253 16.80 4.30 19.07
N ALA A 254 16.83 4.49 20.38
CA ALA A 254 16.31 5.69 21.02
C ALA A 254 17.47 6.57 21.47
N HIS A 255 17.38 7.88 21.24
CA HIS A 255 18.43 8.82 21.65
C HIS A 255 17.85 10.08 22.30
N HIS A 256 18.65 10.65 23.20
CA HIS A 256 18.45 11.94 23.83
C HIS A 256 19.86 12.58 23.89
N THR A 257 20.50 12.62 25.06
CA THR A 257 21.93 12.91 25.18
C THR A 257 22.81 11.69 24.86
N GLU A 258 22.28 10.49 25.07
CA GLU A 258 22.94 9.22 24.73
C GLU A 258 22.02 8.35 23.89
N ALA A 259 22.59 7.63 22.93
CA ALA A 259 21.88 6.66 22.11
C ALA A 259 22.00 5.25 22.66
N LYS A 260 20.87 4.54 22.72
CA LYS A 260 20.78 3.15 23.18
C LYS A 260 19.96 2.34 22.20
N GLU A 261 20.42 1.11 21.96
CA GLU A 261 19.61 0.10 21.30
C GLU A 261 18.53 -0.35 22.28
N VAL A 262 17.30 -0.40 21.80
CA VAL A 262 16.11 -0.70 22.61
C VAL A 262 15.29 -1.77 21.91
N THR A 263 14.42 -2.42 22.68
CA THR A 263 13.41 -3.33 22.10
C THR A 263 12.30 -2.54 21.40
N GLU A 264 11.52 -3.22 20.56
CA GLU A 264 10.35 -2.62 19.89
C GLU A 264 9.35 -2.07 20.92
N GLU A 265 9.06 -2.82 21.99
CA GLU A 265 8.14 -2.39 23.05
C GLU A 265 8.64 -1.12 23.76
N GLU A 266 9.92 -1.07 24.14
CA GLU A 266 10.52 0.11 24.77
C GLU A 266 10.52 1.31 23.83
N PHE A 267 10.79 1.10 22.54
CA PHE A 267 10.79 2.16 21.53
C PHE A 267 9.43 2.89 21.46
N PHE A 268 8.32 2.15 21.57
CA PHE A 268 6.97 2.72 21.50
C PHE A 268 6.42 3.19 22.86
N THR A 269 7.00 2.79 23.99
CA THR A 269 6.46 3.10 25.33
C THR A 269 7.29 4.09 26.15
N ARG A 270 8.58 4.29 25.84
CA ARG A 270 9.51 5.08 26.66
C ARG A 270 9.12 6.56 26.80
N GLY A 271 9.37 7.09 27.99
CA GLY A 271 9.07 8.47 28.39
C GLY A 271 10.23 9.46 28.18
N GLU A 272 9.93 10.74 28.45
CA GLU A 272 10.76 11.92 28.19
C GLU A 272 11.84 12.14 29.25
N SER A 273 13.08 12.39 28.82
CA SER A 273 14.00 13.22 29.61
C SER A 273 15.28 13.56 28.82
N GLY A 274 15.65 14.84 28.79
CA GLY A 274 16.98 15.29 28.38
C GLY A 274 17.00 16.23 27.18
N GLY A 275 18.19 16.74 26.88
CA GLY A 275 18.46 17.45 25.62
C GLY A 275 18.77 16.48 24.47
N THR A 276 18.98 17.04 23.28
CA THR A 276 19.16 16.28 22.05
C THR A 276 20.61 16.36 21.56
N ILE A 277 21.26 15.21 21.40
CA ILE A 277 22.59 15.06 20.80
C ILE A 277 22.50 13.95 19.74
N CYS A 278 22.14 14.34 18.52
CA CYS A 278 21.92 13.40 17.41
C CYS A 278 23.19 12.64 17.01
N SER A 279 24.40 13.20 17.20
CA SER A 279 25.64 12.52 16.82
C SER A 279 25.85 11.21 17.58
N SER A 280 25.32 11.12 18.81
CA SER A 280 25.37 9.91 19.62
C SER A 280 24.65 8.74 18.93
N ALA A 281 23.52 9.02 18.27
CA ALA A 281 22.72 8.04 17.55
C ALA A 281 23.46 7.53 16.31
N TYR A 282 24.02 8.43 15.50
CA TYR A 282 24.75 8.04 14.29
C TYR A 282 26.02 7.25 14.59
N GLN A 283 26.73 7.62 15.65
CA GLN A 283 27.87 6.83 16.11
C GLN A 283 27.44 5.42 16.51
N ARG A 284 26.36 5.29 17.29
CA ARG A 284 25.86 3.98 17.73
C ARG A 284 25.43 3.10 16.54
N VAL A 285 24.83 3.69 15.51
CA VAL A 285 24.48 2.98 14.27
C VAL A 285 25.75 2.45 13.58
N LEU A 286 26.77 3.29 13.39
CA LEU A 286 28.04 2.86 12.79
C LEU A 286 28.68 1.71 13.58
N ASP A 287 28.72 1.81 14.91
CA ASP A 287 29.29 0.76 15.77
C ASP A 287 28.53 -0.57 15.59
N ILE A 288 27.20 -0.52 15.47
CA ILE A 288 26.38 -1.73 15.25
C ILE A 288 26.62 -2.31 13.84
N ILE A 289 26.73 -1.45 12.82
CA ILE A 289 27.01 -1.86 11.44
C ILE A 289 28.35 -2.62 11.38
N GLU A 290 29.40 -2.05 11.98
CA GLU A 290 30.73 -2.67 12.00
C GLU A 290 30.76 -4.02 12.71
N GLN A 291 29.94 -4.20 13.77
CA GLN A 291 29.91 -5.43 14.57
C GLN A 291 29.03 -6.53 13.98
N ARG A 292 27.84 -6.19 13.45
CA ARG A 292 26.80 -7.16 13.07
C ARG A 292 26.43 -7.16 11.60
N TYR A 293 26.54 -6.03 10.91
CA TYR A 293 25.96 -5.86 9.58
C TYR A 293 26.98 -5.35 8.55
N PRO A 294 27.92 -6.20 8.10
CA PRO A 294 28.90 -5.80 7.10
C PRO A 294 28.20 -5.34 5.78
N PRO A 295 28.52 -4.15 5.24
CA PRO A 295 27.86 -3.58 4.05
C PRO A 295 28.00 -4.40 2.75
N ALA A 296 28.95 -5.34 2.73
CA ALA A 296 29.14 -6.27 1.62
C ALA A 296 28.03 -7.34 1.54
N LEU A 297 27.40 -7.67 2.67
CA LEU A 297 26.38 -8.71 2.79
C LEU A 297 24.97 -8.14 3.02
N TRP A 298 24.87 -6.98 3.67
CA TRP A 298 23.60 -6.36 4.06
C TRP A 298 23.34 -5.07 3.31
N ASN A 299 22.08 -4.84 2.92
CA ASN A 299 21.61 -3.52 2.52
C ASN A 299 21.20 -2.74 3.76
N ILE A 300 21.70 -1.53 3.93
CA ILE A 300 21.58 -0.77 5.18
C ILE A 300 20.76 0.48 4.95
N TYR A 301 19.74 0.68 5.80
CA TYR A 301 18.80 1.79 5.72
C TYR A 301 18.57 2.45 7.08
N PRO A 302 19.28 3.54 7.41
CA PRO A 302 19.00 4.33 8.60
C PRO A 302 17.89 5.33 8.36
N PHE A 303 16.89 5.34 9.24
CA PHE A 303 15.81 6.33 9.29
C PHE A 303 15.82 7.05 10.63
N HIS A 304 15.99 8.37 10.59
CA HIS A 304 15.99 9.21 11.78
C HIS A 304 14.80 10.15 11.79
N PHE A 305 14.03 10.11 12.88
CA PHE A 305 12.92 11.04 13.10
C PHE A 305 13.18 11.89 14.35
N SER A 306 13.07 13.20 14.18
CA SER A 306 13.25 14.22 15.23
C SER A 306 12.38 15.44 14.91
N ASP A 307 12.19 16.31 15.89
CA ASP A 307 11.53 17.61 15.73
C ASP A 307 12.46 18.70 15.15
N GLY A 308 13.72 18.36 14.90
CA GLY A 308 14.69 19.23 14.27
C GLY A 308 15.47 20.12 15.23
N ASP A 309 15.32 19.94 16.55
CA ASP A 309 16.15 20.59 17.56
C ASP A 309 17.38 19.74 17.91
N ASN A 310 18.53 20.38 17.97
CA ASN A 310 19.80 19.75 18.34
C ASN A 310 20.77 20.80 18.87
N LEU A 311 21.69 20.34 19.70
CA LEU A 311 22.75 21.20 20.20
C LEU A 311 23.62 21.73 19.04
N THR A 312 23.72 23.04 18.89
CA THR A 312 24.44 23.68 17.76
C THR A 312 25.88 23.22 17.62
N SER A 313 26.58 22.95 18.73
CA SER A 313 27.96 22.45 18.72
C SER A 313 28.08 21.02 18.19
N ASP A 314 26.99 20.26 18.16
CA ASP A 314 26.94 18.88 17.68
C ASP A 314 26.66 18.78 16.17
N ASN A 315 26.08 19.81 15.57
CA ASN A 315 25.64 19.79 14.17
C ASN A 315 26.75 19.45 13.17
N GLU A 316 27.95 20.01 13.35
CA GLU A 316 29.09 19.68 12.48
C GLU A 316 29.50 18.20 12.61
N ARG A 317 29.40 17.64 13.81
CA ARG A 317 29.68 16.23 14.05
C ARG A 317 28.63 15.35 13.41
N CYS A 318 27.35 15.72 13.49
CA CYS A 318 26.25 15.03 12.81
C CYS A 318 26.48 14.93 11.30
N VAL A 319 26.82 16.04 10.65
CA VAL A 319 27.06 16.06 9.19
C VAL A 319 28.19 15.08 8.82
N ARG A 320 29.33 15.14 9.52
CA ARG A 320 30.45 14.21 9.28
C ARG A 320 30.07 12.74 9.48
N LEU A 321 29.24 12.44 10.48
CA LEU A 321 28.78 11.08 10.75
C LEU A 321 27.76 10.58 9.71
N ILE A 322 26.88 11.46 9.23
CA ILE A 322 25.95 11.15 8.15
C ILE A 322 26.72 10.86 6.87
N GLU A 323 27.75 11.63 6.55
CA GLU A 323 28.63 11.36 5.40
C GLU A 323 29.24 9.96 5.46
N LYS A 324 29.80 9.57 6.61
CA LYS A 324 30.29 8.20 6.82
C LYS A 324 29.19 7.14 6.71
N LEU A 325 28.02 7.40 7.29
CA LEU A 325 26.87 6.48 7.19
C LEU A 325 26.44 6.29 5.73
N MET A 326 26.47 7.34 4.90
CA MET A 326 26.10 7.26 3.49
C MET A 326 27.10 6.46 2.64
N GLU A 327 28.36 6.34 3.06
CA GLU A 327 29.34 5.48 2.39
C GLU A 327 28.98 4.01 2.56
N VAL A 328 28.49 3.63 3.74
CA VAL A 328 28.14 2.24 4.08
C VAL A 328 26.66 1.89 3.85
N SER A 329 25.78 2.88 3.70
CA SER A 329 24.34 2.67 3.52
C SER A 329 23.86 2.81 2.08
N ASN A 330 22.71 2.20 1.79
CA ASN A 330 22.02 2.32 0.50
C ASN A 330 21.24 3.64 0.40
N MET A 331 20.74 4.13 1.53
CA MET A 331 20.00 5.37 1.66
C MET A 331 20.00 5.79 3.13
N PHE A 332 20.01 7.11 3.39
CA PHE A 332 19.74 7.69 4.70
C PHE A 332 18.47 8.53 4.62
N GLY A 333 17.48 8.23 5.47
CA GLY A 333 16.21 8.94 5.54
C GLY A 333 16.12 9.82 6.79
N TYR A 334 15.78 11.09 6.63
CA TYR A 334 15.54 12.01 7.74
C TYR A 334 14.10 12.54 7.71
N GLY A 335 13.31 12.24 8.74
CA GLY A 335 11.98 12.80 8.97
C GLY A 335 12.04 13.91 10.00
N GLU A 336 11.73 15.15 9.60
CA GLU A 336 11.55 16.24 10.54
C GLU A 336 10.06 16.44 10.80
N ILE A 337 9.66 16.46 12.07
CA ILE A 337 8.28 16.77 12.44
C ILE A 337 8.20 18.20 12.90
N ASN A 338 7.55 19.04 12.11
CA ASN A 338 7.57 20.48 12.30
C ASN A 338 6.19 21.08 12.03
N GLN A 339 5.27 20.87 12.99
CA GLN A 339 3.89 21.36 12.92
C GLN A 339 3.82 22.89 12.80
N TYR A 340 4.70 23.61 13.51
CA TYR A 340 4.67 25.08 13.61
C TYR A 340 5.64 25.81 12.68
N ASN A 341 6.26 25.09 11.74
CA ASN A 341 7.27 25.62 10.82
C ASN A 341 8.39 26.41 11.55
N ARG A 342 8.87 25.84 12.66
CA ARG A 342 9.96 26.37 13.47
C ARG A 342 11.28 26.29 12.70
N ASN A 343 12.22 27.17 13.03
CA ASN A 343 13.57 27.10 12.47
C ASN A 343 14.29 25.88 13.05
N SER A 344 14.49 24.84 12.23
CA SER A 344 15.30 23.68 12.61
C SER A 344 16.79 23.97 12.44
N THR A 345 17.55 23.71 13.51
CA THR A 345 19.01 23.80 13.50
C THR A 345 19.62 22.66 12.68
N LEU A 346 19.06 21.45 12.79
CA LEU A 346 19.47 20.27 12.04
C LEU A 346 19.26 20.41 10.54
N MET A 347 18.07 20.83 10.10
CA MET A 347 17.78 20.96 8.68
C MET A 347 18.63 22.05 8.03
N SER A 348 18.93 23.12 8.76
CA SER A 348 19.85 24.15 8.30
C SER A 348 21.25 23.58 8.04
N ALA A 349 21.73 22.66 8.89
CA ALA A 349 22.99 21.95 8.68
C ALA A 349 22.90 20.93 7.53
N TYR A 350 21.80 20.18 7.44
CA TYR A 350 21.62 19.09 6.46
C TYR A 350 21.36 19.58 5.04
N LYS A 351 20.85 20.80 4.85
CA LYS A 351 20.67 21.42 3.52
C LYS A 351 21.95 21.47 2.69
N HIS A 352 23.12 21.44 3.32
CA HIS A 352 24.41 21.46 2.63
C HIS A 352 24.85 20.07 2.14
N ILE A 353 24.16 18.99 2.53
CA ILE A 353 24.45 17.63 2.09
C ILE A 353 23.91 17.45 0.67
N SER A 354 24.81 17.30 -0.31
CA SER A 354 24.46 17.20 -1.74
C SER A 354 24.33 15.76 -2.27
N ASN A 355 24.42 14.76 -1.39
CA ASN A 355 24.43 13.35 -1.78
C ASN A 355 23.01 12.84 -2.12
N LYS A 356 22.87 12.15 -3.26
CA LYS A 356 21.60 11.56 -3.72
C LYS A 356 21.04 10.48 -2.78
N LYS A 357 21.88 9.86 -1.94
CA LYS A 357 21.47 8.87 -0.94
C LYS A 357 20.75 9.51 0.26
N PHE A 358 20.92 10.81 0.46
CA PHE A 358 20.23 11.55 1.52
C PHE A 358 18.82 11.93 1.04
N LYS A 359 17.80 11.40 1.71
CA LYS A 359 16.41 11.82 1.52
C LYS A 359 15.89 12.41 2.81
N PHE A 360 15.09 13.47 2.70
CA PHE A 360 14.41 14.05 3.85
C PHE A 360 12.95 14.33 3.56
N SER A 361 12.13 14.30 4.60
CA SER A 361 10.71 14.63 4.55
C SER A 361 10.35 15.49 5.75
N ILE A 362 9.51 16.50 5.55
CA ILE A 362 8.99 17.36 6.61
C ILE A 362 7.52 17.01 6.80
N ILE A 363 7.14 16.67 8.03
CA ILE A 363 5.79 16.28 8.41
C ILE A 363 5.19 17.40 9.25
N LYS A 364 4.12 18.02 8.74
CA LYS A 364 3.39 19.09 9.42
C LYS A 364 2.10 18.60 10.06
N ASP A 365 1.44 17.66 9.39
CA ASP A 365 0.14 17.12 9.78
C ASP A 365 0.17 15.58 9.81
N LYS A 366 -0.79 14.97 10.53
CA LYS A 366 -0.82 13.50 10.69
C LYS A 366 -0.93 12.75 9.36
N GLY A 367 -1.70 13.28 8.40
CA GLY A 367 -1.83 12.69 7.06
C GLY A 367 -0.55 12.76 6.20
N GLU A 368 0.45 13.56 6.58
CA GLU A 368 1.74 13.61 5.88
C GLU A 368 2.67 12.45 6.23
N VAL A 369 2.34 11.66 7.27
CA VAL A 369 3.06 10.41 7.57
C VAL A 369 2.99 9.44 6.38
N TYR A 370 1.83 9.35 5.72
CA TYR A 370 1.67 8.55 4.51
C TYR A 370 2.53 9.08 3.34
N LYS A 371 2.60 10.41 3.18
CA LYS A 371 3.47 11.03 2.18
C LYS A 371 4.95 10.77 2.47
N ALA A 372 5.35 10.74 3.74
CA ALA A 372 6.71 10.41 4.14
C ALA A 372 7.04 8.94 3.81
N LEU A 373 6.16 8.00 4.15
CA LEU A 373 6.32 6.57 3.82
C LEU A 373 6.48 6.36 2.31
N THR A 374 5.56 6.92 1.52
CA THR A 374 5.62 6.84 0.05
C THR A 374 6.84 7.55 -0.52
N HIS A 375 7.31 8.67 0.06
CA HIS A 375 8.52 9.35 -0.40
C HIS A 375 9.80 8.52 -0.19
N PHE A 376 9.93 7.88 0.98
CA PHE A 376 11.09 7.06 1.31
C PHE A 376 11.07 5.73 0.56
N PHE A 377 9.93 5.06 0.49
CA PHE A 377 9.76 3.73 -0.09
C PHE A 377 9.07 3.74 -1.47
N ALA A 378 9.09 4.85 -2.21
CA ALA A 378 8.52 4.87 -3.56
C ALA A 378 9.17 3.82 -4.45
N LYS A 379 8.36 3.05 -5.17
CA LYS A 379 8.86 2.22 -6.28
C LYS A 379 9.57 3.10 -7.29
N GLN A 380 10.84 2.79 -7.53
CA GLN A 380 11.54 3.42 -8.64
C GLN A 380 11.03 2.79 -9.94
N PRO A 381 10.77 3.59 -11.00
CA PRO A 381 10.44 3.04 -12.29
C PRO A 381 11.62 2.17 -12.75
N THR A 382 11.40 0.86 -12.85
CA THR A 382 12.35 -0.08 -13.46
C THR A 382 12.75 0.47 -14.82
N THR A 383 14.02 0.86 -14.94
CA THR A 383 14.59 1.39 -16.19
C THR A 383 15.00 0.24 -17.11
#